data_AF-A0A522IXH2-F1
#
_entry.id   AF-A0A522IXH2-F1
#
_cell.length_a   1.000
_cell.length_b   1.000
_cell.length_c   1.000
_cell.angle_alpha   90.00
_cell.angle_beta   90.00
_cell.angle_gamma   90.00
#
_symmetry.space_group_name_H-M   'P 1'
#
loop_
_entity.id
_entity.type
_entity.pdbx_description
1 polymer ?
#
loop_
_entity_poly.entity_id
_entity_poly.type
_entity_poly.pdbx_seq_one_letter_code
_entity_poly.pdbx_strand_id
1 'polypeptide(L)'
;EGRVEKISAEKSDEYYKSRPLGSRIGAWASPQSQPITHEELEKRNEELTRSLGTEPARPPYWGGYLLKPDYVEFWQGRPSRLHDRLAYTRNGSAWIQSRLAP
;
A
#
# COMPACT_ATOMS: atom_id res chain seq x y z
N GLU A 1 4.63 -13.68 -3.20
CA GLU A 1 5.97 -13.08 -3.00
C GLU A 1 6.43 -12.42 -4.29
N GLY A 2 7.36 -11.48 -4.21
CA GLY A 2 7.91 -10.84 -5.40
C GLY A 2 8.68 -9.57 -5.10
N ARG A 3 9.23 -8.98 -6.15
CA ARG A 3 9.97 -7.72 -6.08
C ARG A 3 9.03 -6.54 -5.94
N VAL A 4 9.43 -5.57 -5.11
CA VAL A 4 8.70 -4.33 -4.91
C VAL A 4 9.45 -3.19 -5.59
N GLU A 5 8.73 -2.32 -6.29
CA GLU A 5 9.27 -1.09 -6.87
C GLU A 5 8.39 0.11 -6.52
N LYS A 6 8.99 1.30 -6.40
CA LYS A 6 8.20 2.53 -6.30
C LYS A 6 7.48 2.76 -7.62
N ILE A 7 6.21 3.16 -7.55
CA ILE A 7 5.50 3.65 -8.73
C ILE A 7 5.99 5.06 -9.08
N SER A 8 5.67 5.52 -10.29
CA SER A 8 6.06 6.87 -10.72
C SER A 8 5.41 7.96 -9.86
N ALA A 9 6.03 9.14 -9.84
CA ALA A 9 5.51 10.28 -9.10
C ALA A 9 4.12 10.68 -9.61
N GLU A 10 3.90 10.62 -10.92
CA GLU A 10 2.65 10.98 -11.58
C GLU A 10 1.51 10.05 -11.15
N LYS A 11 1.74 8.73 -11.12
CA LYS A 11 0.75 7.76 -10.62
C LYS A 11 0.45 7.99 -9.14
N SER A 12 1.46 8.36 -8.35
CA SER A 12 1.26 8.71 -6.94
C SER A 12 0.46 10.01 -6.78
N ASP A 13 0.71 11.02 -7.61
CA ASP A 13 -0.01 12.30 -7.61
C ASP A 13 -1.47 12.12 -8.00
N GLU A 14 -1.73 11.34 -9.06
CA GLU A 14 -3.08 11.03 -9.53
C GLU A 14 -3.90 10.32 -8.44
N TYR A 15 -3.35 9.25 -7.87
CA TYR A 15 -4.02 8.53 -6.79
C TYR A 15 -4.15 9.38 -5.51
N TYR A 16 -3.17 10.23 -5.19
CA TYR A 16 -3.27 11.13 -4.05
C TYR A 16 -4.44 12.11 -4.22
N LYS A 17 -4.61 12.71 -5.41
CA LYS A 17 -5.69 13.65 -5.72
C LYS A 17 -7.08 13.02 -5.63
N SER A 18 -7.22 11.72 -5.92
CA SER A 18 -8.51 11.03 -5.82
C SER A 18 -8.96 10.77 -4.38
N ARG A 19 -8.10 11.00 -3.37
CA ARG A 19 -8.43 10.78 -1.96
C ARG A 19 -9.24 11.95 -1.39
N PRO A 20 -10.13 11.71 -0.40
CA PRO A 20 -10.81 12.78 0.33
C PRO A 20 -9.83 13.80 0.91
N LEU A 21 -10.23 15.08 0.97
CA LEU A 21 -9.37 16.17 1.45
C LEU A 21 -8.74 15.89 2.83
N GLY A 22 -9.52 15.41 3.80
CA GLY A 22 -8.99 15.04 5.12
C GLY A 22 -7.92 13.94 5.07
N SER A 23 -8.05 12.98 4.14
CA SER A 23 -7.02 11.95 3.90
C SER A 23 -5.75 12.51 3.27
N ARG A 24 -5.88 13.53 2.41
CA ARG A 24 -4.74 14.25 1.81
C ARG A 24 -4.00 15.08 2.86
N ILE A 25 -4.71 15.82 3.70
CA ILE A 25 -4.15 16.60 4.81
C ILE A 25 -3.51 15.68 5.86
N GLY A 26 -4.18 14.58 6.23
CA GLY A 26 -3.65 13.61 7.20
C GLY A 26 -2.31 13.00 6.78
N ALA A 27 -2.07 12.86 5.46
CA ALA A 27 -0.77 12.42 4.94
C ALA A 27 0.36 13.44 5.17
N TRP A 28 0.04 14.73 5.29
CA TRP A 28 0.99 15.75 5.74
C TRP A 28 1.12 15.79 7.27
N ALA A 29 -0.01 15.66 7.98
CA ALA A 29 -0.05 15.83 9.42
C ALA A 29 0.69 14.73 10.18
N SER A 30 0.52 13.47 9.76
CA SER A 30 1.06 12.30 10.46
C SER A 30 2.50 11.97 10.01
N PRO A 31 3.50 12.06 10.91
CA PRO A 31 4.82 11.49 10.66
C PRO A 31 4.76 9.98 10.89
N GLN A 32 4.24 9.24 9.90
CA GLN A 32 3.96 7.81 10.00
C GLN A 32 5.11 7.05 10.68
N SER A 33 4.76 6.24 11.69
CA SER A 33 5.66 5.39 12.48
C SER A 33 6.62 6.12 13.45
N GLN A 34 6.50 7.43 13.64
CA GLN A 34 7.24 8.17 14.68
C GLN A 34 6.41 8.32 15.97
N PRO A 35 7.03 8.31 17.17
CA PRO A 35 6.34 8.66 18.41
C PRO A 35 5.77 10.08 18.36
N ILE A 36 4.53 10.27 18.77
CA ILE A 36 3.82 11.56 18.82
C ILE A 36 2.65 11.45 19.81
N THR A 37 2.26 12.54 20.48
CA THR A 37 1.03 12.52 21.30
C THR A 37 -0.21 12.74 20.44
N HIS A 38 -1.39 12.47 21.02
CA HIS A 38 -2.65 12.73 20.34
C HIS A 38 -2.88 14.24 20.14
N GLU A 39 -2.61 15.08 21.15
CA GLU A 39 -2.82 16.53 21.02
C GLU A 39 -1.89 17.15 19.97
N GLU A 40 -0.65 16.69 19.89
CA GLU A 40 0.31 17.13 18.86
C GLU A 40 -0.18 16.80 17.45
N LEU A 41 -0.74 15.59 17.25
CA LEU A 41 -1.26 15.16 15.96
C LEU A 41 -2.49 16.00 15.53
N GLU A 42 -3.43 16.24 16.44
CA GLU A 42 -4.62 17.08 16.17
C GLU A 42 -4.22 18.51 15.82
N LYS A 43 -3.32 19.12 16.61
CA LYS A 43 -2.81 20.47 16.35
C LYS A 43 -2.18 20.58 14.96
N ARG A 44 -1.33 19.62 14.57
CA ARG A 44 -0.72 19.59 13.23
C ARG A 44 -1.79 19.47 12.14
N ASN A 45 -2.81 18.64 12.35
CA ASN A 45 -3.89 18.45 11.39
C ASN A 45 -4.70 19.75 11.19
N GLU A 46 -5.04 20.47 12.27
CA GLU A 46 -5.73 21.77 12.21
C GLU A 46 -4.89 22.86 11.53
N GLU A 47 -3.60 22.93 11.83
CA GLU A 47 -2.66 23.88 11.21
C GLU A 47 -2.52 23.63 9.70
N LEU A 48 -2.39 22.35 9.29
CA LEU A 48 -2.25 21.97 7.89
C LEU A 48 -3.57 22.10 7.11
N THR A 49 -4.71 21.87 7.75
CA THR A 49 -6.02 22.13 7.15
C THR A 49 -6.18 23.61 6.77
N ARG A 50 -5.70 24.52 7.63
CA ARG A 50 -5.75 25.97 7.37
C ARG A 50 -4.74 26.43 6.33
N SER A 51 -3.55 25.84 6.30
CA SER A 51 -2.45 26.32 5.45
C SER A 51 -2.41 25.71 4.05
N LEU A 52 -2.83 24.46 3.87
CA LEU A 52 -2.74 23.77 2.58
C LEU A 52 -3.95 23.98 1.66
N GLY A 53 -5.07 24.48 2.21
CA GLY A 53 -6.29 24.72 1.44
C GLY A 53 -6.97 23.43 0.97
N THR A 54 -7.74 23.51 -0.13
CA THR A 54 -8.57 22.41 -0.64
C THR A 54 -7.86 21.49 -1.63
N GLU A 55 -6.72 21.91 -2.16
CA GLU A 55 -5.93 21.16 -3.15
C GLU A 55 -4.46 21.02 -2.71
N PRO A 56 -4.19 20.39 -1.55
CA PRO A 56 -2.82 20.12 -1.12
C PRO A 56 -2.07 19.32 -2.19
N ALA A 57 -0.83 19.69 -2.46
CA ALA A 57 0.09 18.83 -3.20
C ALA A 57 0.45 17.59 -2.37
N ARG A 58 0.84 16.50 -3.02
CA ARG A 58 1.28 15.28 -2.34
C ARG A 58 2.59 15.52 -1.56
N PRO A 59 2.72 15.03 -0.31
CA PRO A 59 4.00 15.07 0.40
C PRO A 59 5.08 14.26 -0.32
N PRO A 60 6.36 14.67 -0.32
CA PRO A 60 7.43 14.00 -1.05
C PRO A 60 7.71 12.57 -0.56
N TYR A 61 7.39 12.27 0.70
CA TYR A 61 7.55 10.95 1.32
C TYR A 61 6.33 10.03 1.11
N TRP A 62 5.22 10.54 0.59
CA TRP A 62 4.03 9.74 0.32
C TRP A 62 4.06 9.23 -1.12
N GLY A 63 3.73 7.96 -1.35
CA GLY A 63 3.66 7.39 -2.69
C GLY A 63 3.22 5.93 -2.67
N GLY A 64 3.07 5.34 -3.86
CA GLY A 64 2.74 3.93 -4.00
C GLY A 64 3.94 3.04 -4.27
N TYR A 65 3.75 1.76 -4.00
CA TYR A 65 4.66 0.70 -4.41
C TYR A 65 3.88 -0.34 -5.22
N LEU A 66 4.54 -0.91 -6.23
CA LEU A 66 4.04 -2.03 -7.02
C LEU A 66 4.78 -3.29 -6.60
N LEU A 67 4.03 -4.30 -6.13
CA LEU A 67 4.54 -5.65 -5.97
C LEU A 67 4.42 -6.38 -7.31
N LYS A 68 5.55 -6.72 -7.91
CA LYS A 68 5.63 -7.58 -9.10
C LYS A 68 5.75 -9.03 -8.61
N PRO A 69 4.69 -9.85 -8.71
CA PRO A 69 4.72 -11.19 -8.16
C PRO A 69 5.70 -12.07 -8.94
N ASP A 70 6.54 -12.78 -8.20
CA ASP A 70 7.36 -13.89 -8.71
C ASP A 70 6.82 -15.24 -8.20
N TYR A 71 5.98 -15.20 -7.16
CA TYR A 71 5.27 -16.35 -6.61
C TYR A 71 3.86 -15.94 -6.14
N VAL A 72 2.85 -16.75 -6.45
CA VAL A 72 1.48 -16.60 -5.95
C VAL A 72 0.97 -17.96 -5.51
N GLU A 73 0.43 -18.05 -4.29
CA GLU A 73 -0.20 -19.28 -3.80
C GLU A 73 -1.67 -19.05 -3.53
N PHE A 74 -2.50 -19.96 -4.01
CA PHE A 74 -3.91 -20.07 -3.65
C PHE A 74 -4.05 -21.23 -2.67
N TRP A 75 -4.41 -20.91 -1.44
CA TRP A 75 -4.70 -21.88 -0.40
C TRP A 75 -6.21 -21.94 -0.17
N GLN A 76 -6.77 -23.15 -0.16
CA GLN A 76 -8.18 -23.39 0.11
C GLN A 76 -8.34 -24.47 1.19
N GLY A 77 -8.97 -24.05 2.29
CA GLY A 77 -9.24 -24.91 3.44
C GLY A 77 -10.26 -26.00 3.14
N ARG A 78 -10.10 -27.14 3.79
CA ARG A 78 -10.98 -28.32 3.68
C ARG A 78 -11.17 -28.97 5.07
N PRO A 79 -12.38 -29.45 5.42
CA PRO A 79 -12.64 -30.08 6.72
C PRO A 79 -11.76 -31.30 7.01
N SER A 80 -11.37 -32.05 5.97
CA SER A 80 -10.51 -33.23 6.07
C SER A 80 -9.05 -32.91 6.42
N ARG A 81 -8.68 -31.63 6.56
CA ARG A 81 -7.29 -31.14 6.72
C ARG A 81 -6.39 -31.36 5.50
N LEU A 82 -6.93 -31.98 4.44
CA LEU A 82 -6.24 -32.11 3.15
C LEU A 82 -6.50 -30.88 2.29
N HIS A 83 -5.92 -29.75 2.67
CA HIS A 83 -6.08 -28.45 2.01
C HIS A 83 -5.56 -28.46 0.57
N ASP A 84 -6.20 -27.66 -0.28
CA ASP A 84 -5.71 -27.42 -1.63
C ASP A 84 -4.70 -26.27 -1.59
N ARG A 85 -3.51 -26.52 -2.12
CA ARG A 85 -2.45 -25.52 -2.27
C ARG A 85 -1.95 -25.51 -3.69
N LEU A 86 -2.33 -24.49 -4.45
CA LEU A 86 -1.91 -24.27 -5.83
C LEU A 86 -0.90 -23.14 -5.86
N ALA A 87 0.36 -23.50 -6.10
CA ALA A 87 1.48 -22.57 -6.15
C ALA A 87 1.82 -22.24 -7.60
N TYR A 88 1.94 -20.96 -7.91
CA TYR A 88 2.35 -20.43 -9.21
C TYR A 88 3.69 -19.73 -9.03
N THR A 89 4.74 -20.26 -9.66
CA THR A 89 6.08 -19.68 -9.64
C THR A 89 6.44 -19.16 -11.03
N ARG A 90 7.01 -17.96 -11.09
CA ARG A 90 7.40 -17.34 -12.34
C ARG A 90 8.71 -17.95 -12.85
N ASN A 91 8.74 -18.38 -14.11
CA ASN A 91 9.92 -18.85 -14.82
C ASN A 91 10.08 -18.07 -16.13
N GLY A 92 10.94 -17.05 -16.11
CA GLY A 92 11.06 -16.10 -17.23
C GLY A 92 9.75 -15.35 -17.47
N SER A 93 9.18 -15.50 -18.67
CA SER A 93 7.87 -14.93 -19.03
C SER A 93 6.69 -15.88 -18.73
N ALA A 94 6.95 -17.12 -18.35
CA ALA A 94 5.93 -18.13 -18.09
C ALA A 94 5.64 -18.29 -16.59
N TRP A 95 4.49 -18.88 -16.28
CA TRP A 95 4.12 -19.31 -14.94
C TRP A 95 4.06 -20.84 -14.89
N ILE A 96 4.70 -21.41 -13.87
CA ILE A 96 4.65 -22.85 -13.60
C ILE A 96 3.73 -23.07 -12.40
N GLN A 97 2.72 -23.90 -12.59
CA GLN A 97 1.82 -24.33 -11.52
C GLN A 97 2.33 -25.63 -10.89
N SER A 98 2.30 -25.70 -9.56
CA SER A 98 2.51 -26.93 -8.79
C SER A 98 1.45 -27.07 -7.70
N ARG A 99 1.21 -28.30 -7.27
CA ARG A 99 0.39 -28.60 -6.08
C ARG A 99 1.32 -28.87 -4.92
N LEU A 100 1.07 -28.22 -3.79
CA LEU A 100 1.82 -28.43 -2.55
C LEU A 100 1.02 -29.31 -1.58
N ALA A 101 1.73 -30.02 -0.71
CA ALA A 101 1.11 -30.72 0.41
C ALA A 101 0.51 -29.71 1.41
N PRO A 102 -0.67 -30.01 2.00
CA PRO A 102 -1.38 -29.13 2.92
C PRO A 102 -0.65 -28.89 4.24
#